data_AF-A0A3A5VVI1-F1
#
_entry.id   AF-A0A3A5VVI1-F1
#
_cell.length_a   1.000
_cell.length_b   1.000
_cell.length_c   1.000
_cell.angle_alpha   90.00
_cell.angle_beta   90.00
_cell.angle_gamma   90.00
#
_symmetry.space_group_name_H-M   'P 1'
#
loop_
_entity.id
_entity.type
_entity.pdbx_description
1 polymer ?
#
loop_
_entity_poly.entity_id
_entity_poly.type
_entity_poly.pdbx_seq_one_letter_code
_entity_poly.pdbx_strand_id
1 'polypeptide(L)'
;MSGTILLPEQEVFNARVSTIQARIEAISGQNRMAKLLNENFRNWLANSSMSPLKLTLELDKDSNGLISGDEFAGLLGKMTGERPPDWVVELVFSFVEAKPETGIPLADWMAFMAANGLEVPEHLFEQKVKVTGSIQTTAEEFVINDKIPVNVSFSGDIEGYSIKATEANSGQVEEFFTPVAEMDSATGDQFMLEPDEAGSYHVELLHLGIRLDMVKLNIVQPVEEEVEPEDAVVAEPEGEPHEEVIAVEEGLAGFITELNNTKLKSEARAIIEKSSAYRIDGLIKSTSTTLLGDGDHRNGTTVACDIGDGFVLEVMMKNGERLFEAGQAATIHAMPHDWSVATRRLICREL
;
A
#
# COMPACT_ATOMS: atom_id res chain seq x y z
N MET A 1 -33.01 -9.26 -17.75
CA MET A 1 -31.72 -8.85 -17.18
C MET A 1 -31.29 -7.64 -18.00
N SER A 2 -31.24 -6.44 -17.41
CA SER A 2 -30.83 -5.25 -18.16
C SER A 2 -29.37 -5.39 -18.57
N GLY A 3 -29.09 -5.33 -19.88
CA GLY A 3 -27.72 -5.24 -20.39
C GLY A 3 -27.03 -4.08 -19.70
N THR A 4 -25.92 -4.36 -19.01
CA THR A 4 -25.12 -3.32 -18.37
C THR A 4 -24.26 -2.71 -19.46
N ILE A 5 -24.55 -1.46 -19.83
CA ILE A 5 -23.75 -0.71 -20.80
C ILE A 5 -22.43 -0.36 -20.11
N LEU A 6 -21.33 -0.94 -20.57
CA LEU A 6 -19.98 -0.59 -20.16
C LEU A 6 -19.30 0.16 -21.31
N LEU A 7 -18.95 1.42 -21.07
CA LEU A 7 -18.24 2.27 -22.00
C LEU A 7 -16.73 2.10 -21.83
N PRO A 8 -15.93 2.30 -22.89
CA PRO A 8 -14.47 2.31 -22.75
C PRO A 8 -14.02 3.41 -21.79
N GLU A 9 -12.75 3.38 -21.41
CA GLU A 9 -12.14 4.44 -20.59
C GLU A 9 -12.52 5.85 -21.07
N GLN A 10 -12.74 6.76 -20.12
CA GLN A 10 -13.25 8.11 -20.39
C GLN A 10 -12.39 8.88 -21.40
N GLU A 11 -11.06 8.71 -21.38
CA GLU A 11 -10.14 9.34 -22.34
C GLU A 11 -10.37 8.83 -23.77
N VAL A 12 -10.47 7.50 -23.94
CA VAL A 12 -10.76 6.85 -25.23
C VAL A 12 -12.14 7.26 -25.73
N PHE A 13 -13.13 7.28 -24.83
CA PHE A 13 -14.48 7.74 -25.14
C PHE A 13 -14.49 9.20 -25.61
N ASN A 14 -13.83 10.11 -24.89
CA ASN A 14 -13.76 11.54 -25.24
C ASN A 14 -13.06 11.78 -26.58
N ALA A 15 -12.04 10.99 -26.90
CA ALA A 15 -11.41 11.01 -28.22
C ALA A 15 -12.42 10.61 -29.31
N ARG A 16 -13.20 9.54 -29.09
CA ARG A 16 -14.26 9.10 -30.02
C ARG A 16 -15.36 10.16 -30.17
N VAL A 17 -15.79 10.81 -29.09
CA VAL A 17 -16.74 11.95 -29.11
C VAL A 17 -16.22 13.06 -30.01
N SER A 18 -14.95 13.44 -29.87
CA SER A 18 -14.31 14.49 -30.68
C SER A 18 -14.27 14.12 -32.16
N THR A 19 -13.95 12.86 -32.49
CA THR A 19 -13.98 12.35 -33.87
C THR A 19 -15.38 12.44 -34.48
N ILE A 20 -16.41 11.99 -33.73
CA ILE A 20 -17.79 12.05 -34.19
C ILE A 20 -18.24 13.49 -34.37
N GLN A 21 -17.89 14.40 -33.45
CA GLN A 21 -18.22 15.81 -33.57
C GLN A 21 -17.62 16.43 -34.84
N ALA A 22 -16.34 16.21 -35.11
CA ALA A 22 -15.69 16.71 -36.33
C ALA A 22 -16.36 16.17 -37.60
N ARG A 23 -16.85 14.92 -37.56
CA ARG A 23 -17.54 14.30 -38.67
C ARG A 23 -18.94 14.86 -38.89
N ILE A 24 -19.70 15.08 -37.82
CA ILE A 24 -20.99 15.77 -37.88
C ILE A 24 -20.81 17.14 -38.53
N GLU A 25 -19.79 17.90 -38.13
CA GLU A 25 -19.48 19.22 -38.69
C GLU A 25 -19.10 19.13 -40.18
N ALA A 26 -18.25 18.18 -40.56
CA ALA A 26 -17.85 17.98 -41.95
C ALA A 26 -19.03 17.62 -42.88
N ILE A 27 -19.84 16.64 -42.48
CA ILE A 27 -21.00 16.20 -43.28
C ILE A 27 -22.08 17.30 -43.31
N SER A 28 -22.34 17.97 -42.19
CA SER A 28 -23.32 19.07 -42.11
C SER A 28 -22.86 20.31 -42.91
N GLY A 29 -21.55 20.57 -42.99
CA GLY A 29 -21.00 21.65 -43.80
C GLY A 29 -21.17 21.42 -45.31
N GLN A 30 -21.17 20.16 -45.74
CA GLN A 30 -21.30 19.78 -47.16
C GLN A 30 -22.75 19.48 -47.57
N ASN A 31 -23.62 19.14 -46.61
CA ASN A 31 -25.01 18.74 -46.87
C ASN A 31 -25.99 19.54 -46.01
N ARG A 32 -26.74 20.45 -46.64
CA ARG A 32 -27.75 21.28 -45.97
C ARG A 32 -28.82 20.44 -45.24
N MET A 33 -29.20 19.30 -45.81
CA MET A 33 -30.20 18.43 -45.19
C MET A 33 -29.61 17.72 -43.95
N ALA A 34 -28.35 17.30 -44.00
CA ALA A 34 -27.65 16.76 -42.84
C ALA A 34 -27.56 17.76 -41.70
N LYS A 35 -27.28 19.03 -42.03
CA LYS A 35 -27.27 20.11 -41.05
C LYS A 35 -28.63 20.29 -40.38
N LEU A 36 -29.71 20.42 -41.17
CA LEU A 36 -31.06 20.57 -40.63
C LEU A 36 -31.47 19.37 -39.78
N LEU A 37 -31.12 18.16 -40.22
CA LEU A 37 -31.43 16.94 -39.50
C LEU A 37 -30.72 16.87 -38.15
N ASN A 38 -29.42 17.17 -38.14
CA ASN A 38 -28.64 17.19 -36.91
C ASN A 38 -29.12 18.29 -35.94
N GLU A 39 -29.45 19.49 -36.44
CA GLU A 39 -30.03 20.56 -35.63
C GLU A 39 -31.39 20.15 -35.04
N ASN A 40 -32.27 19.55 -35.84
CA ASN A 40 -33.57 19.05 -35.36
C ASN A 40 -33.42 17.94 -34.33
N PHE A 41 -32.48 17.02 -34.55
CA PHE A 41 -32.20 15.93 -33.62
C PHE A 41 -31.63 16.45 -32.30
N ARG A 42 -30.68 17.39 -32.33
CA ARG A 42 -30.15 18.09 -31.15
C ARG A 42 -31.24 18.81 -30.37
N ASN A 43 -32.09 19.57 -31.06
CA ASN A 43 -33.21 20.28 -30.45
C ASN A 43 -34.19 19.30 -29.80
N TRP A 44 -34.48 18.18 -30.47
CA TRP A 44 -35.32 17.13 -29.93
C TRP A 44 -34.71 16.52 -28.66
N LEU A 45 -33.42 16.15 -28.68
CA LEU A 45 -32.72 15.60 -27.52
C LEU A 45 -32.76 16.57 -26.33
N ALA A 46 -32.45 17.84 -26.55
CA ALA A 46 -32.48 18.88 -25.52
C ALA A 46 -33.88 19.04 -24.88
N ASN A 47 -34.94 18.83 -25.66
CA ASN A 47 -36.32 18.91 -25.18
C ASN A 47 -36.86 17.59 -24.60
N SER A 48 -36.19 16.46 -24.84
CA SER A 48 -36.74 15.13 -24.54
C SER A 48 -36.78 14.81 -23.03
N SER A 49 -36.10 15.58 -22.17
CA SER A 49 -35.92 15.29 -20.72
C SER A 49 -35.37 13.89 -20.40
N MET A 50 -35.00 13.12 -21.42
CA MET A 50 -34.52 11.75 -21.28
C MET A 50 -33.01 11.75 -21.15
N SER A 51 -32.50 10.92 -20.24
CA SER A 51 -31.06 10.69 -20.15
C SER A 51 -30.58 9.82 -21.33
N PRO A 52 -29.31 9.97 -21.77
CA PRO A 52 -28.70 9.10 -22.78
C PRO A 52 -28.89 7.62 -22.50
N LEU A 53 -28.70 7.22 -21.24
CA LEU A 53 -28.85 5.84 -20.80
C LEU A 53 -30.26 5.30 -21.06
N LYS A 54 -31.29 6.08 -20.72
CA LYS A 54 -32.68 5.66 -20.92
C LYS A 54 -33.00 5.54 -22.41
N LEU A 55 -32.55 6.50 -23.23
CA LEU A 55 -32.73 6.44 -24.68
C LEU A 55 -32.08 5.20 -25.29
N THR A 56 -30.85 4.88 -24.89
CA THR A 56 -30.14 3.70 -25.37
C THR A 56 -30.86 2.41 -24.99
N LEU A 57 -31.33 2.29 -23.75
CA LEU A 57 -32.07 1.11 -23.30
C LEU A 57 -33.45 0.97 -23.97
N GLU A 58 -34.09 2.08 -24.36
CA GLU A 58 -35.34 2.06 -25.13
C GLU A 58 -35.12 1.69 -26.61
N LEU A 59 -33.93 1.96 -27.14
CA LEU A 59 -33.52 1.64 -28.50
C LEU A 59 -33.08 0.18 -28.64
N ASP A 60 -32.15 -0.29 -27.80
CA ASP A 60 -31.58 -1.65 -27.80
C ASP A 60 -32.56 -2.66 -27.17
N LYS A 61 -33.66 -2.93 -27.87
CA LYS A 61 -34.77 -3.73 -27.32
C LYS A 61 -34.44 -5.20 -27.20
N ASP A 62 -33.62 -5.71 -28.10
CA ASP A 62 -33.17 -7.09 -28.06
C ASP A 62 -31.91 -7.26 -27.19
N SER A 63 -31.35 -6.16 -26.66
CA SER A 63 -30.19 -6.14 -25.77
C SER A 63 -28.97 -6.80 -26.40
N ASN A 64 -28.80 -6.65 -27.71
CA ASN A 64 -27.71 -7.23 -28.47
C ASN A 64 -26.45 -6.35 -28.46
N GLY A 65 -26.50 -5.15 -27.87
CA GLY A 65 -25.37 -4.22 -27.79
C GLY A 65 -25.14 -3.40 -29.07
N LEU A 66 -26.10 -3.38 -30.00
CA LEU A 66 -26.05 -2.67 -31.27
C LEU A 66 -27.40 -1.98 -31.50
N ILE A 67 -27.36 -0.71 -31.93
CA ILE A 67 -28.57 -0.01 -32.36
C ILE A 67 -28.75 -0.22 -33.86
N SER A 68 -29.73 -1.03 -34.25
CA SER A 68 -30.06 -1.28 -35.66
C SER A 68 -30.77 -0.09 -36.32
N GLY A 69 -30.75 -0.03 -37.66
CA GLY A 69 -31.47 0.99 -38.42
C GLY A 69 -32.98 0.97 -38.16
N ASP A 70 -33.55 -0.21 -37.98
CA ASP A 70 -34.98 -0.38 -37.68
C ASP A 70 -35.34 0.12 -36.27
N GLU A 71 -34.49 -0.12 -35.27
CA GLU A 71 -34.69 0.39 -33.91
C GLU A 71 -34.63 1.91 -33.88
N PHE A 72 -33.63 2.49 -34.53
CA PHE A 72 -33.49 3.94 -34.66
C PHE A 72 -34.67 4.58 -35.40
N ALA A 73 -35.06 4.02 -36.54
CA ALA A 73 -36.22 4.50 -37.31
C ALA A 73 -37.52 4.36 -36.50
N GLY A 74 -37.66 3.29 -35.73
CA GLY A 74 -38.80 3.07 -34.83
C GLY A 74 -38.87 4.10 -33.71
N LEU A 75 -37.73 4.49 -33.12
CA LEU A 75 -37.67 5.54 -32.11
C LEU A 75 -38.07 6.90 -32.72
N LEU A 76 -37.43 7.28 -33.84
CA LEU A 76 -37.77 8.52 -34.53
C LEU A 76 -39.24 8.56 -34.91
N GLY A 77 -39.79 7.48 -35.47
CA GLY A 77 -41.20 7.40 -35.85
C GLY A 77 -42.17 7.56 -34.69
N LYS A 78 -41.83 7.07 -33.49
CA LYS A 78 -42.62 7.33 -32.27
C LYS A 78 -42.62 8.81 -31.87
N MET A 79 -41.56 9.54 -32.19
CA MET A 79 -41.35 10.92 -31.76
C MET A 79 -41.86 11.94 -32.76
N THR A 80 -41.68 11.68 -34.05
CA THR A 80 -42.12 12.55 -35.15
C THR A 80 -43.53 12.21 -35.63
N GLY A 81 -44.08 11.06 -35.23
CA GLY A 81 -45.37 10.53 -35.68
C GLY A 81 -45.30 9.80 -37.03
N GLU A 82 -44.19 9.91 -37.74
CA GLU A 82 -43.96 9.26 -39.04
C GLU A 82 -42.59 8.61 -39.09
N ARG A 83 -42.52 7.39 -39.63
CA ARG A 83 -41.25 6.69 -39.81
C ARG A 83 -40.34 7.49 -40.76
N PRO A 84 -39.08 7.76 -40.38
CA PRO A 84 -38.16 8.50 -41.25
C PRO A 84 -37.85 7.69 -42.53
N PRO A 85 -37.58 8.36 -43.67
CA PRO A 85 -37.07 7.71 -44.86
C PRO A 85 -35.72 7.02 -44.63
N ASP A 86 -35.40 5.98 -45.40
CA ASP A 86 -34.17 5.20 -45.22
C ASP A 86 -32.89 6.05 -45.32
N TRP A 87 -32.86 7.02 -46.25
CA TRP A 87 -31.72 7.93 -46.40
C TRP A 87 -31.44 8.78 -45.13
N VAL A 88 -32.45 9.05 -44.31
CA VAL A 88 -32.28 9.75 -43.02
C VAL A 88 -31.54 8.86 -42.04
N VAL A 89 -31.93 7.59 -41.97
CA VAL A 89 -31.28 6.60 -41.12
C VAL A 89 -29.83 6.43 -41.55
N GLU A 90 -29.58 6.24 -42.85
CA GLU A 90 -28.23 6.16 -43.41
C GLU A 90 -27.38 7.37 -43.07
N LEU A 91 -27.96 8.58 -43.14
CA LEU A 91 -27.24 9.81 -42.86
C LEU A 91 -26.81 9.91 -41.39
N VAL A 92 -27.68 9.54 -40.44
CA VAL A 92 -27.31 9.53 -39.01
C VAL A 92 -26.24 8.48 -38.73
N PHE A 93 -26.40 7.28 -39.29
CA PHE A 93 -25.42 6.20 -39.14
C PHE A 93 -24.06 6.60 -39.73
N SER A 94 -24.06 7.40 -40.80
CA SER A 94 -22.83 7.91 -41.40
C SER A 94 -22.03 8.83 -40.48
N PHE A 95 -22.65 9.51 -39.49
CA PHE A 95 -21.95 10.35 -38.52
C PHE A 95 -21.05 9.54 -37.57
N VAL A 96 -21.44 8.30 -37.28
CA VAL A 96 -20.71 7.38 -36.40
C VAL A 96 -19.99 6.28 -37.17
N GLU A 97 -19.89 6.40 -38.49
CA GLU A 97 -19.11 5.46 -39.31
C GLU A 97 -19.73 4.04 -39.36
N ALA A 98 -21.02 3.95 -39.04
CA ALA A 98 -21.79 2.72 -39.04
C ALA A 98 -22.66 2.60 -40.30
N LYS A 99 -23.26 1.41 -40.47
CA LYS A 99 -24.25 1.14 -41.50
C LYS A 99 -25.54 0.60 -40.89
N PRO A 100 -26.73 0.91 -41.43
CA PRO A 100 -28.00 0.43 -40.90
C PRO A 100 -28.07 -1.10 -40.75
N GLU A 101 -27.40 -1.85 -41.63
CA GLU A 101 -27.39 -3.32 -41.63
C GLU A 101 -26.49 -3.91 -40.54
N THR A 102 -25.44 -3.19 -40.13
CA THR A 102 -24.49 -3.66 -39.10
C THR A 102 -24.81 -3.12 -37.71
N GLY A 103 -25.61 -2.05 -37.63
CA GLY A 103 -25.92 -1.37 -36.38
C GLY A 103 -24.81 -0.43 -35.91
N ILE A 104 -25.15 0.40 -34.92
CA ILE A 104 -24.21 1.27 -34.19
C ILE A 104 -23.86 0.59 -32.87
N PRO A 105 -22.58 0.33 -32.57
CA PRO A 105 -22.16 -0.12 -31.24
C PRO A 105 -22.64 0.83 -30.13
N LEU A 106 -23.07 0.31 -28.98
CA LEU A 106 -23.60 1.19 -27.89
C LEU A 106 -22.61 2.27 -27.48
N ALA A 107 -21.30 1.98 -27.47
CA ALA A 107 -20.27 2.97 -27.16
C ALA A 107 -20.25 4.13 -28.16
N ASP A 108 -20.38 3.83 -29.45
CA ASP A 108 -20.43 4.84 -30.52
C ASP A 108 -21.75 5.62 -30.51
N TRP A 109 -22.85 4.96 -30.17
CA TRP A 109 -24.15 5.60 -29.97
C TRP A 109 -24.11 6.58 -28.79
N MET A 110 -23.52 6.17 -27.66
CA MET A 110 -23.34 7.03 -26.49
C MET A 110 -22.39 8.19 -26.79
N ALA A 111 -21.31 7.94 -27.55
CA ALA A 111 -20.40 8.99 -27.99
C ALA A 111 -21.08 9.99 -28.94
N PHE A 112 -21.98 9.53 -29.80
CA PHE A 112 -22.81 10.40 -30.64
C PHE A 112 -23.76 11.28 -29.84
N MET A 113 -24.40 10.75 -28.79
CA MET A 113 -25.22 11.57 -27.90
C MET A 113 -24.39 12.60 -27.14
N ALA A 114 -23.21 12.23 -26.65
CA ALA A 114 -22.27 13.16 -26.03
C ALA A 114 -21.82 14.27 -26.99
N ALA A 115 -21.51 13.93 -28.25
CA ALA A 115 -21.18 14.90 -29.31
C ALA A 115 -22.35 15.84 -29.65
N ASN A 116 -23.57 15.48 -29.27
CA ASN A 116 -24.78 16.30 -29.42
C ASN A 116 -25.16 17.05 -28.13
N GLY A 117 -24.32 17.00 -27.09
CA GLY A 117 -24.45 17.82 -25.89
C GLY A 117 -25.17 17.13 -24.72
N LEU A 118 -25.36 15.81 -24.74
CA LEU A 118 -25.89 15.10 -23.59
C LEU A 118 -24.78 14.60 -22.66
N GLU A 119 -24.99 14.77 -21.36
CA GLU A 119 -24.09 14.27 -20.35
C GLU A 119 -24.24 12.75 -20.17
N VAL A 120 -23.13 12.04 -20.32
CA VAL A 120 -23.04 10.60 -20.08
C VAL A 120 -22.69 10.35 -18.63
N PRO A 121 -23.48 9.55 -17.88
CA PRO A 121 -23.20 9.27 -16.48
C PRO A 121 -21.83 8.62 -16.26
N GLU A 122 -21.05 9.13 -15.31
CA GLU A 122 -19.66 8.68 -15.08
C GLU A 122 -19.55 7.20 -14.71
N HIS A 123 -20.56 6.65 -14.04
CA HIS A 123 -20.58 5.24 -13.62
C HIS A 123 -20.68 4.25 -14.78
N LEU A 124 -20.92 4.71 -16.02
CA LEU A 124 -20.95 3.86 -17.20
C LEU A 124 -19.57 3.63 -17.81
N PHE A 125 -18.57 4.44 -17.46
CA PHE A 125 -17.22 4.27 -17.96
C PHE A 125 -16.51 3.14 -17.23
N GLU A 126 -15.76 2.36 -18.00
CA GLU A 126 -14.73 1.49 -17.45
C GLU A 126 -13.78 2.35 -16.62
N GLN A 127 -13.81 2.12 -15.31
CA GLN A 127 -12.89 2.78 -14.41
C GLN A 127 -11.52 2.17 -14.69
N LYS A 128 -10.52 3.00 -15.01
CA LYS A 128 -9.13 2.61 -14.80
C LYS A 128 -9.07 2.14 -13.36
N VAL A 129 -8.90 0.84 -13.13
CA VAL A 129 -8.57 0.35 -11.80
C VAL A 129 -7.24 1.02 -11.49
N LYS A 130 -7.29 2.12 -10.74
CA LYS A 130 -6.09 2.72 -10.18
C LYS A 130 -5.62 1.69 -9.18
N VAL A 131 -4.76 0.79 -9.64
CA VAL A 131 -4.04 -0.11 -8.75
C VAL A 131 -3.28 0.81 -7.79
N THR A 132 -3.79 0.96 -6.59
CA THR A 132 -3.02 1.51 -5.48
C THR A 132 -2.07 0.42 -5.00
N GLY A 133 -0.88 0.81 -4.59
CA GLY A 133 0.07 -0.08 -3.95
C GLY A 133 0.70 0.60 -2.75
N SER A 134 1.28 -0.20 -1.86
CA SER A 134 2.07 0.29 -0.73
C SER A 134 3.37 -0.46 -0.64
N ILE A 135 4.44 0.24 -0.25
CA ILE A 135 5.76 -0.33 0.01
C ILE A 135 6.10 -0.18 1.49
N GLN A 136 6.59 -1.25 2.10
CA GLN A 136 6.94 -1.28 3.52
C GLN A 136 8.28 -1.98 3.75
N THR A 137 9.06 -1.44 4.68
CA THR A 137 10.30 -2.02 5.18
C THR A 137 10.21 -2.22 6.70
N THR A 138 11.11 -3.01 7.27
CA THR A 138 11.13 -3.28 8.73
C THR A 138 11.63 -2.12 9.57
N ALA A 139 12.40 -1.21 8.98
CA ALA A 139 13.01 -0.05 9.63
C ALA A 139 13.26 1.06 8.58
N GLU A 140 13.76 2.21 9.04
CA GLU A 140 14.18 3.33 8.21
C GLU A 140 15.71 3.45 8.10
N GLU A 141 16.47 2.78 8.97
CA GLU A 141 17.94 2.77 8.99
C GLU A 141 18.48 1.34 8.92
N PHE A 142 19.46 1.12 8.04
CA PHE A 142 20.06 -0.19 7.76
C PHE A 142 21.57 -0.06 7.54
N VAL A 143 22.31 -1.15 7.70
CA VAL A 143 23.75 -1.18 7.44
C VAL A 143 24.00 -1.57 5.99
N ILE A 144 25.04 -1.01 5.37
CA ILE A 144 25.50 -1.41 4.04
C ILE A 144 25.75 -2.93 3.98
N ASN A 145 25.42 -3.56 2.86
CA ASN A 145 25.46 -5.01 2.63
C ASN A 145 24.48 -5.87 3.46
N ASP A 146 23.65 -5.28 4.33
CA ASP A 146 22.57 -6.02 4.98
C ASP A 146 21.39 -6.24 4.02
N LYS A 147 20.77 -7.41 4.11
CA LYS A 147 19.54 -7.71 3.36
C LYS A 147 18.36 -6.99 4.01
N ILE A 148 17.76 -6.06 3.28
CA ILE A 148 16.59 -5.28 3.72
C ILE A 148 15.32 -5.96 3.22
N PRO A 149 14.47 -6.51 4.10
CA PRO A 149 13.18 -7.06 3.68
C PRO A 149 12.24 -5.95 3.26
N VAL A 150 11.74 -6.05 2.02
CA VAL A 150 10.75 -5.15 1.44
C VAL A 150 9.49 -5.94 1.13
N ASN A 151 8.35 -5.40 1.56
CA ASN A 151 7.04 -5.93 1.23
C ASN A 151 6.29 -4.93 0.37
N VAL A 152 5.73 -5.39 -0.74
CA VAL A 152 4.83 -4.60 -1.58
C VAL A 152 3.46 -5.28 -1.67
N SER A 153 2.41 -4.47 -1.66
CA SER A 153 1.03 -4.96 -1.82
C SER A 153 0.24 -4.05 -2.75
N PHE A 154 -0.68 -4.62 -3.51
CA PHE A 154 -1.50 -3.95 -4.51
C PHE A 154 -2.99 -4.19 -4.25
N SER A 155 -3.81 -3.21 -4.62
CA SER A 155 -5.28 -3.28 -4.48
C SER A 155 -5.98 -4.18 -5.50
N GLY A 156 -5.26 -4.67 -6.51
CA GLY A 156 -5.74 -5.57 -7.55
C GLY A 156 -4.59 -6.31 -8.23
N ASP A 157 -4.95 -7.26 -9.09
CA ASP A 157 -3.98 -8.08 -9.83
C ASP A 157 -3.14 -7.22 -10.78
N ILE A 158 -1.81 -7.41 -10.76
CA ILE A 158 -0.87 -6.75 -11.66
C ILE A 158 -0.04 -7.75 -12.47
N GLU A 159 0.44 -7.31 -13.63
CA GLU A 159 1.36 -8.10 -14.47
C GLU A 159 2.86 -7.89 -14.09
N GLY A 160 3.14 -6.92 -13.24
CA GLY A 160 4.47 -6.59 -12.76
C GLY A 160 4.57 -5.15 -12.22
N TYR A 161 5.66 -4.85 -11.52
CA TYR A 161 5.93 -3.54 -10.93
C TYR A 161 7.41 -3.17 -11.08
N SER A 162 7.74 -1.89 -10.91
CA SER A 162 9.12 -1.43 -10.80
C SER A 162 9.40 -0.84 -9.42
N ILE A 163 10.62 -1.02 -8.94
CA ILE A 163 11.18 -0.33 -7.79
C ILE A 163 12.24 0.61 -8.29
N LYS A 164 12.13 1.89 -7.94
CA LYS A 164 13.12 2.90 -8.27
C LYS A 164 13.76 3.44 -7.00
N ALA A 165 15.04 3.18 -6.80
CA ALA A 165 15.83 3.76 -5.73
C ALA A 165 16.56 5.01 -6.24
N THR A 166 16.40 6.14 -5.56
CA THR A 166 17.11 7.38 -5.85
C THR A 166 17.90 7.84 -4.63
N GLU A 167 19.22 7.91 -4.72
CA GLU A 167 20.07 8.43 -3.65
C GLU A 167 19.96 9.97 -3.61
N ALA A 168 19.76 10.52 -2.41
CA ALA A 168 19.33 11.90 -2.21
C ALA A 168 20.43 12.95 -2.49
N ASN A 169 21.71 12.60 -2.36
CA ASN A 169 22.82 13.55 -2.43
C ASN A 169 23.50 13.58 -3.81
N SER A 170 23.84 12.41 -4.34
CA SER A 170 24.42 12.13 -5.65
C SER A 170 23.36 12.19 -6.77
N GLY A 171 22.10 11.89 -6.45
CA GLY A 171 21.05 11.75 -7.46
C GLY A 171 21.17 10.48 -8.31
N GLN A 172 21.98 9.51 -7.88
CA GLN A 172 22.06 8.21 -8.54
C GLN A 172 20.69 7.51 -8.50
N VAL A 173 20.30 6.92 -9.63
CA VAL A 173 19.00 6.28 -9.80
C VAL A 173 19.22 4.85 -10.28
N GLU A 174 18.60 3.91 -9.59
CA GLU A 174 18.52 2.52 -9.98
C GLU A 174 17.06 2.09 -10.05
N GLU A 175 16.69 1.38 -11.12
CA GLU A 175 15.33 0.91 -11.35
C GLU A 175 15.36 -0.58 -11.67
N PHE A 176 14.54 -1.34 -10.95
CA PHE A 176 14.39 -2.78 -11.07
C PHE A 176 12.95 -3.09 -11.44
N PHE A 177 12.73 -3.93 -12.46
CA PHE A 177 11.40 -4.38 -12.85
C PHE A 177 11.20 -5.84 -12.47
N THR A 178 10.11 -6.13 -11.77
CA THR A 178 9.71 -7.47 -11.35
C THR A 178 8.43 -7.88 -12.08
N PRO A 179 8.48 -8.86 -13.01
CA PRO A 179 7.29 -9.40 -13.66
C PRO A 179 6.49 -10.29 -12.70
N VAL A 180 5.17 -10.44 -12.93
CA VAL A 180 4.28 -11.28 -12.10
C VAL A 180 4.73 -12.74 -11.96
N ALA A 181 5.49 -13.25 -12.92
CA ALA A 181 6.03 -14.61 -12.86
C ALA A 181 7.10 -14.80 -11.77
N GLU A 182 7.72 -13.71 -11.31
CA GLU A 182 8.74 -13.67 -10.26
C GLU A 182 8.16 -13.17 -8.92
N MET A 183 6.91 -12.72 -8.91
CA MET A 183 6.21 -12.28 -7.70
C MET A 183 5.66 -13.47 -6.91
N ASP A 184 5.56 -13.31 -5.59
CA ASP A 184 4.85 -14.28 -4.73
C ASP A 184 3.37 -14.43 -5.12
N SER A 185 2.71 -13.34 -5.55
CA SER A 185 1.32 -13.33 -6.03
C SER A 185 1.03 -12.12 -6.92
N ALA A 186 -0.07 -12.14 -7.68
CA ALA A 186 -0.49 -11.01 -8.52
C ALA A 186 -0.84 -9.73 -7.72
N THR A 187 -1.05 -9.84 -6.39
CA THR A 187 -1.46 -8.73 -5.53
C THR A 187 -0.41 -8.33 -4.49
N GLY A 188 0.75 -8.99 -4.45
CA GLY A 188 1.77 -8.71 -3.45
C GLY A 188 3.00 -9.57 -3.61
N ASP A 189 4.12 -9.03 -3.14
CA ASP A 189 5.45 -9.61 -3.31
C ASP A 189 6.37 -9.24 -2.15
N GLN A 190 7.24 -10.17 -1.76
CA GLN A 190 8.24 -9.97 -0.71
C GLN A 190 9.64 -10.29 -1.25
N PHE A 191 10.55 -9.32 -1.16
CA PHE A 191 11.92 -9.47 -1.65
C PHE A 191 12.93 -8.80 -0.71
N MET A 192 14.22 -8.98 -1.00
CA MET A 192 15.33 -8.43 -0.22
C MET A 192 16.12 -7.44 -1.09
N LEU A 193 16.31 -6.22 -0.59
CA LEU A 193 17.27 -5.27 -1.17
C LEU A 193 18.65 -5.46 -0.51
N GLU A 194 19.71 -5.38 -1.31
CA GLU A 194 21.10 -5.48 -0.85
C GLU A 194 21.81 -4.18 -1.25
N PRO A 195 21.76 -3.12 -0.42
CA PRO A 195 22.44 -1.87 -0.72
C PRO A 195 23.96 -2.07 -0.61
N ASP A 196 24.67 -1.69 -1.66
CA ASP A 196 26.13 -1.77 -1.77
C ASP A 196 26.83 -0.44 -1.45
N GLU A 197 26.07 0.64 -1.30
CA GLU A 197 26.53 1.97 -0.95
C GLU A 197 25.76 2.56 0.24
N ALA A 198 26.47 3.34 1.05
CA ALA A 198 25.88 4.08 2.17
C ALA A 198 25.35 5.43 1.68
N GLY A 199 24.17 5.83 2.18
CA GLY A 199 23.50 7.04 1.74
C GLY A 199 22.04 7.09 2.14
N SER A 200 21.36 8.17 1.77
CA SER A 200 19.92 8.31 2.01
C SER A 200 19.16 8.08 0.72
N TYR A 201 18.34 7.04 0.66
CA TYR A 201 17.62 6.62 -0.54
C TYR A 201 16.13 6.89 -0.43
N HIS A 202 15.54 7.34 -1.53
CA HIS A 202 14.09 7.35 -1.75
C HIS A 202 13.76 6.16 -2.65
N VAL A 203 13.03 5.19 -2.12
CA VAL A 203 12.60 4.00 -2.85
C VAL A 203 11.14 4.17 -3.22
N GLU A 204 10.88 4.29 -4.51
CA GLU A 204 9.56 4.50 -5.09
C GLU A 204 9.03 3.17 -5.65
N LEU A 205 7.78 2.84 -5.34
CA LEU A 205 7.04 1.74 -5.97
C LEU A 205 6.30 2.29 -7.19
N LEU A 206 6.53 1.70 -8.36
CA LEU A 206 5.89 2.10 -9.61
C LEU A 206 5.10 0.95 -10.24
N HIS A 207 4.00 1.29 -10.89
CA HIS A 207 3.27 0.38 -11.76
C HIS A 207 2.92 1.12 -13.06
N LEU A 208 3.29 0.54 -14.20
CA LEU A 208 3.13 1.16 -15.53
C LEU A 208 3.69 2.60 -15.62
N GLY A 209 4.80 2.85 -14.92
CA GLY A 209 5.47 4.16 -14.87
C GLY A 209 4.80 5.19 -13.94
N ILE A 210 3.72 4.82 -13.25
CA ILE A 210 3.06 5.67 -12.25
C ILE A 210 3.58 5.29 -10.86
N ARG A 211 4.09 6.27 -10.10
CA ARG A 211 4.45 6.05 -8.70
C ARG A 211 3.21 5.81 -7.84
N LEU A 212 3.16 4.68 -7.17
CA LEU A 212 2.11 4.28 -6.25
C LEU A 212 2.42 4.69 -4.81
N ASP A 213 3.66 4.50 -4.35
CA ASP A 213 4.09 4.80 -2.98
C ASP A 213 5.61 5.06 -2.89
N MET A 214 6.10 5.51 -1.73
CA MET A 214 7.52 5.78 -1.47
C MET A 214 7.89 5.51 0.00
N VAL A 215 9.05 4.87 0.20
CA VAL A 215 9.73 4.77 1.51
C VAL A 215 11.10 5.44 1.46
N LYS A 216 11.55 5.94 2.63
CA LYS A 216 12.90 6.48 2.81
C LYS A 216 13.76 5.48 3.56
N LEU A 217 14.98 5.25 3.08
CA LEU A 217 15.96 4.38 3.70
C LEU A 217 17.26 5.15 3.95
N ASN A 218 17.85 4.95 5.12
CA ASN A 218 19.17 5.47 5.47
C ASN A 218 20.13 4.29 5.60
N ILE A 219 21.11 4.19 4.70
CA ILE A 219 22.11 3.14 4.71
C ILE A 219 23.39 3.69 5.32
N VAL A 220 23.85 3.09 6.42
CA VAL A 220 25.05 3.52 7.15
C VAL A 220 26.20 2.54 6.95
N GLN A 221 27.43 3.06 6.90
CA GLN A 221 28.61 2.19 6.94
C GLN A 221 28.82 1.66 8.36
N PRO A 222 29.21 0.39 8.54
CA PRO A 222 29.63 -0.10 9.84
C PRO A 222 30.88 0.67 10.25
N VAL A 223 30.85 1.25 11.43
CA VAL A 223 32.04 1.87 12.02
C VAL A 223 32.99 0.72 12.37
N GLU A 224 34.13 0.62 11.67
CA GLU A 224 35.25 -0.17 12.17
C GLU A 224 35.77 0.52 13.43
N GLU A 225 35.68 -0.15 14.59
CA GLU A 225 36.39 0.30 15.79
C GLU A 225 37.89 0.19 15.51
N GLU A 226 38.56 1.33 15.28
CA GLU A 226 40.02 1.42 15.34
C GLU A 226 40.46 1.02 16.76
N VAL A 227 40.93 -0.21 16.90
CA VAL A 227 41.62 -0.63 18.12
C VAL A 227 42.98 0.07 18.13
N GLU A 228 43.11 1.14 18.92
CA GLU A 228 44.42 1.72 19.21
C GLU A 228 45.33 0.62 19.78
N PRO A 229 46.57 0.45 19.27
CA PRO A 229 47.46 -0.55 19.83
C PRO A 229 47.89 -0.12 21.23
N GLU A 230 47.38 -0.79 22.26
CA GLU A 230 47.89 -0.67 23.62
C GLU A 230 49.37 -1.05 23.66
N ASP A 231 50.20 -0.14 24.20
CA ASP A 231 51.64 -0.29 24.36
C ASP A 231 52.00 -1.61 25.06
N ALA A 232 52.93 -2.33 24.43
CA ALA A 232 53.45 -3.60 24.92
C ALA A 232 54.14 -3.45 26.29
N VAL A 233 53.52 -4.02 27.33
CA VAL A 233 54.21 -4.33 28.59
C VAL A 233 54.61 -5.81 28.58
N VAL A 234 55.91 -6.01 28.78
CA VAL A 234 56.68 -7.25 28.71
C VAL A 234 56.11 -8.36 29.60
N ALA A 235 55.96 -9.55 29.02
CA ALA A 235 55.58 -10.79 29.68
C ALA A 235 56.72 -11.41 30.49
N GLU A 236 56.40 -12.08 31.61
CA GLU A 236 57.03 -13.30 32.13
C GLU A 236 56.07 -13.99 33.16
N PRO A 237 56.20 -15.31 33.45
CA PRO A 237 55.12 -16.26 33.18
C PRO A 237 54.57 -17.05 34.39
N GLU A 238 53.43 -17.69 34.13
CA GLU A 238 52.86 -18.92 34.73
C GLU A 238 52.47 -18.97 36.21
N GLY A 239 51.14 -19.12 36.42
CA GLY A 239 50.52 -19.68 37.61
C GLY A 239 49.00 -19.81 37.41
N GLU A 240 48.52 -21.02 37.05
CA GLU A 240 47.10 -21.38 37.06
C GLU A 240 46.50 -21.34 38.50
N PRO A 241 45.21 -21.65 38.68
CA PRO A 241 44.04 -20.84 38.43
C PRO A 241 43.42 -20.42 39.78
N HIS A 242 43.14 -19.14 39.99
CA HIS A 242 42.34 -18.72 41.12
C HIS A 242 41.07 -18.02 40.64
N GLU A 243 39.95 -18.71 40.85
CA GLU A 243 38.67 -18.09 41.12
C GLU A 243 38.88 -17.01 42.18
N GLU A 244 38.89 -15.75 41.77
CA GLU A 244 38.49 -14.65 42.64
C GLU A 244 37.42 -13.84 41.91
N VAL A 245 36.22 -14.07 42.42
CA VAL A 245 35.01 -13.27 42.33
C VAL A 245 35.39 -11.79 42.37
N ILE A 246 35.44 -11.15 41.20
CA ILE A 246 35.33 -9.71 41.13
C ILE A 246 33.84 -9.43 41.34
N ALA A 247 33.55 -8.94 42.54
CA ALA A 247 32.24 -8.43 42.91
C ALA A 247 31.77 -7.44 41.83
N VAL A 248 30.70 -7.81 41.14
CA VAL A 248 29.99 -6.93 40.21
C VAL A 248 29.33 -5.83 41.06
N GLU A 249 30.03 -4.72 41.23
CA GLU A 249 29.46 -3.45 41.72
C GLU A 249 28.88 -2.61 40.57
N GLU A 250 28.43 -3.25 39.49
CA GLU A 250 27.48 -2.63 38.56
C GLU A 250 26.10 -3.21 38.84
N GLY A 251 25.26 -2.44 39.54
CA GLY A 251 23.90 -2.84 39.90
C GLY A 251 23.00 -3.13 38.69
N LEU A 252 21.69 -3.30 38.92
CA LEU A 252 20.71 -3.64 37.87
C LEU A 252 20.80 -2.75 36.61
N ALA A 253 21.18 -1.48 36.75
CA ALA A 253 21.37 -0.56 35.62
C ALA A 253 22.58 -0.92 34.73
N GLY A 254 23.70 -1.38 35.30
CA GLY A 254 24.85 -1.85 34.53
C GLY A 254 24.54 -3.15 33.81
N PHE A 255 23.81 -4.07 34.47
CA PHE A 255 23.30 -5.28 33.82
C PHE A 255 22.38 -4.99 32.63
N ILE A 256 21.48 -4.00 32.75
CA ILE A 256 20.62 -3.57 31.63
C ILE A 256 21.45 -2.90 30.52
N THR A 257 22.54 -2.21 30.87
CA THR A 257 23.46 -1.60 29.90
C THR A 257 24.25 -2.67 29.13
N GLU A 258 24.73 -3.71 29.83
CA GLU A 258 25.36 -4.88 29.21
C GLU A 258 24.39 -5.57 28.24
N LEU A 259 23.12 -5.78 28.65
CA LEU A 259 22.10 -6.34 27.76
C LEU A 259 21.76 -5.44 26.57
N ASN A 260 21.76 -4.11 26.73
CA ASN A 260 21.57 -3.17 25.63
C ASN A 260 22.69 -3.25 24.58
N ASN A 261 23.91 -3.63 24.98
CA ASN A 261 25.05 -3.79 24.09
C ASN A 261 25.07 -5.15 23.38
N THR A 262 24.21 -6.10 23.77
CA THR A 262 24.09 -7.39 23.09
C THR A 262 23.27 -7.25 21.80
N LYS A 263 23.85 -7.73 20.68
CA LYS A 263 23.19 -7.68 19.36
C LYS A 263 22.34 -8.93 19.10
N LEU A 264 22.72 -10.07 19.67
CA LEU A 264 22.03 -11.34 19.47
C LEU A 264 21.21 -11.75 20.69
N LYS A 265 19.96 -12.22 20.45
CA LYS A 265 19.09 -12.74 21.51
C LYS A 265 19.71 -13.94 22.25
N SER A 266 20.55 -14.74 21.59
CA SER A 266 21.28 -15.84 22.20
C SER A 266 22.34 -15.38 23.20
N GLU A 267 22.99 -14.24 22.95
CA GLU A 267 23.99 -13.67 23.86
C GLU A 267 23.31 -13.03 25.07
N ALA A 268 22.25 -12.25 24.84
CA ALA A 268 21.40 -11.72 25.90
C ALA A 268 20.89 -12.82 26.83
N ARG A 269 20.47 -13.95 26.25
CA ARG A 269 20.02 -15.12 27.00
C ARG A 269 21.14 -15.78 27.80
N ALA A 270 22.34 -15.90 27.24
CA ALA A 270 23.50 -16.46 27.96
C ALA A 270 23.95 -15.58 29.15
N ILE A 271 23.79 -14.26 29.03
CA ILE A 271 24.04 -13.29 30.13
C ILE A 271 22.93 -13.40 31.19
N ILE A 272 21.66 -13.48 30.78
CA ILE A 272 20.52 -13.67 31.68
C ILE A 272 20.61 -14.99 32.47
N GLU A 273 21.01 -16.09 31.83
CA GLU A 273 21.14 -17.40 32.49
C GLU A 273 22.23 -17.42 33.58
N LYS A 274 23.20 -16.50 33.53
CA LYS A 274 24.26 -16.34 34.54
C LYS A 274 23.90 -15.30 35.62
N SER A 275 22.77 -14.61 35.49
CA SER A 275 22.37 -13.53 36.38
C SER A 275 21.72 -14.04 37.67
N SER A 276 21.71 -13.17 38.70
CA SER A 276 21.07 -13.45 39.99
C SER A 276 19.76 -12.65 40.15
N ALA A 277 19.02 -12.92 41.22
CA ALA A 277 17.81 -12.18 41.52
C ALA A 277 18.11 -10.73 41.93
N TYR A 278 17.37 -9.77 41.40
CA TYR A 278 17.51 -8.36 41.73
C TYR A 278 16.32 -7.86 42.56
N ARG A 279 16.61 -6.91 43.45
CA ARG A 279 15.59 -6.08 44.10
C ARG A 279 15.35 -4.85 43.21
N ILE A 280 14.12 -4.73 42.72
CA ILE A 280 13.66 -3.68 41.82
C ILE A 280 12.88 -2.67 42.65
N ASP A 281 13.44 -1.48 42.85
CA ASP A 281 12.77 -0.35 43.48
C ASP A 281 12.45 0.69 42.40
N GLY A 282 11.17 0.97 42.16
CA GLY A 282 10.78 1.87 41.07
C GLY A 282 9.31 2.29 41.05
N LEU A 283 8.97 3.17 40.10
CA LEU A 283 7.63 3.69 39.89
C LEU A 283 6.89 2.86 38.84
N ILE A 284 5.69 2.38 39.15
CA ILE A 284 4.86 1.65 38.18
C ILE A 284 4.31 2.61 37.13
N LYS A 285 4.66 2.42 35.86
CA LYS A 285 4.15 3.21 34.74
C LYS A 285 2.85 2.66 34.16
N SER A 286 2.74 1.34 34.06
CA SER A 286 1.55 0.67 33.53
C SER A 286 1.47 -0.77 34.00
N THR A 287 0.26 -1.31 33.96
CA THR A 287 -0.03 -2.72 34.22
C THR A 287 -0.79 -3.31 33.04
N SER A 288 -0.44 -4.52 32.64
CA SER A 288 -1.10 -5.25 31.55
C SER A 288 -1.24 -6.73 31.93
N THR A 289 -2.17 -7.44 31.30
CA THR A 289 -2.34 -8.88 31.57
C THR A 289 -1.24 -9.69 30.91
N THR A 290 -0.59 -10.60 31.66
CA THR A 290 0.45 -11.48 31.11
C THR A 290 -0.18 -12.61 30.29
N LEU A 291 -0.16 -12.47 28.96
CA LEU A 291 -0.75 -13.45 28.02
C LEU A 291 0.18 -14.65 27.71
N LEU A 292 1.49 -14.45 27.76
CA LEU A 292 2.52 -15.42 27.39
C LEU A 292 3.47 -15.73 28.57
N GLY A 293 2.90 -16.13 29.71
CA GLY A 293 3.67 -16.57 30.89
C GLY A 293 3.68 -18.09 31.04
N ASP A 294 4.74 -18.64 31.64
CA ASP A 294 4.80 -20.06 32.06
C ASP A 294 4.35 -20.22 33.52
N GLY A 295 3.68 -21.34 33.85
CA GLY A 295 3.35 -21.69 35.23
C GLY A 295 2.43 -20.69 35.93
N ASP A 296 2.81 -20.29 37.15
CA ASP A 296 2.04 -19.39 38.04
C ASP A 296 1.98 -17.92 37.55
N HIS A 297 2.73 -17.58 36.50
CA HIS A 297 2.76 -16.26 35.88
C HIS A 297 1.84 -16.16 34.64
N ARG A 298 1.24 -17.28 34.20
CA ARG A 298 0.26 -17.29 33.11
C ARG A 298 -1.06 -16.71 33.57
N ASN A 299 -1.64 -15.78 32.80
CA ASN A 299 -2.80 -14.97 33.19
C ASN A 299 -2.54 -14.08 34.44
N GLY A 300 -1.27 -13.85 34.78
CA GLY A 300 -0.86 -12.88 35.80
C GLY A 300 -0.92 -11.44 35.31
N THR A 301 -0.22 -10.54 36.02
CA THR A 301 -0.09 -9.13 35.64
C THR A 301 1.37 -8.82 35.32
N THR A 302 1.63 -8.25 34.14
CA THR A 302 2.93 -7.67 33.79
C THR A 302 2.92 -6.20 34.19
N VAL A 303 3.90 -5.80 34.99
CA VAL A 303 4.04 -4.45 35.50
C VAL A 303 5.25 -3.80 34.84
N ALA A 304 5.05 -2.66 34.16
CA ALA A 304 6.15 -1.85 33.66
C ALA A 304 6.63 -0.91 34.79
N CYS A 305 7.84 -1.15 35.28
CA CYS A 305 8.42 -0.40 36.40
C CYS A 305 9.62 0.43 35.90
N ASP A 306 9.59 1.73 36.20
CA ASP A 306 10.68 2.67 35.95
C ASP A 306 11.59 2.72 37.18
N ILE A 307 12.84 2.32 37.01
CA ILE A 307 13.84 2.24 38.09
C ILE A 307 14.76 3.47 38.15
N GLY A 308 14.50 4.51 37.35
CA GLY A 308 15.39 5.67 37.19
C GLY A 308 16.35 5.52 36.01
N ASP A 309 17.07 6.61 35.71
CA ASP A 309 18.06 6.70 34.63
C ASP A 309 17.55 6.35 33.21
N GLY A 310 16.22 6.43 33.01
CA GLY A 310 15.56 6.16 31.73
C GLY A 310 15.27 4.68 31.47
N PHE A 311 15.58 3.79 32.42
CA PHE A 311 15.33 2.36 32.26
C PHE A 311 13.93 1.96 32.72
N VAL A 312 13.18 1.34 31.81
CA VAL A 312 11.87 0.74 32.10
C VAL A 312 11.95 -0.76 31.89
N LEU A 313 11.63 -1.52 32.93
CA LEU A 313 11.65 -2.98 32.93
C LEU A 313 10.24 -3.52 33.09
N GLU A 314 10.03 -4.75 32.62
CA GLU A 314 8.73 -5.42 32.66
C GLU A 314 8.82 -6.62 33.60
N VAL A 315 8.03 -6.60 34.67
CA VAL A 315 8.02 -7.67 35.67
C VAL A 315 6.73 -8.45 35.57
N MET A 316 6.83 -9.74 35.24
CA MET A 316 5.72 -10.68 35.26
C MET A 316 5.46 -11.10 36.71
N MET A 317 4.31 -10.73 37.25
CA MET A 317 3.89 -11.05 38.61
C MET A 317 3.12 -12.39 38.64
N LYS A 318 3.19 -13.09 39.78
CA LYS A 318 2.36 -14.29 39.99
C LYS A 318 0.88 -13.92 40.06
N ASN A 319 0.01 -14.85 39.68
CA ASN A 319 -1.42 -14.66 39.85
C ASN A 319 -1.79 -14.59 41.34
N GLY A 320 -2.10 -13.40 41.85
CA GLY A 320 -2.38 -13.16 43.26
C GLY A 320 -3.12 -11.84 43.50
N GLU A 321 -3.57 -11.61 44.74
CA GLU A 321 -4.38 -10.44 45.13
C GLU A 321 -3.62 -9.10 45.10
N ARG A 322 -2.31 -9.11 44.81
CA ARG A 322 -1.46 -7.93 44.81
C ARG A 322 -1.61 -7.15 43.50
N LEU A 323 -2.51 -6.17 43.53
CA LEU A 323 -2.73 -5.23 42.43
C LEU A 323 -1.76 -4.06 42.53
N PHE A 324 -1.12 -3.72 41.42
CA PHE A 324 -0.30 -2.52 41.27
C PHE A 324 -1.04 -1.51 40.42
N GLU A 325 -1.06 -0.25 40.86
CA GLU A 325 -1.64 0.86 40.10
C GLU A 325 -0.54 1.74 39.50
N ALA A 326 -0.81 2.32 38.33
CA ALA A 326 0.09 3.27 37.70
C ALA A 326 0.29 4.50 38.60
N GLY A 327 1.55 4.89 38.83
CA GLY A 327 1.94 5.96 39.74
C GLY A 327 2.31 5.50 41.15
N GLN A 328 2.21 4.20 41.46
CA GLN A 328 2.62 3.65 42.75
C GLN A 328 4.13 3.35 42.77
N ALA A 329 4.82 3.72 43.85
CA ALA A 329 6.18 3.25 44.11
C ALA A 329 6.14 1.81 44.66
N ALA A 330 6.93 0.91 44.07
CA ALA A 330 6.93 -0.50 44.42
C ALA A 330 8.35 -1.04 44.57
N THR A 331 8.51 -1.95 45.53
CA THR A 331 9.70 -2.80 45.70
C THR A 331 9.30 -4.22 45.32
N ILE A 332 9.93 -4.77 44.28
CA ILE A 332 9.64 -6.10 43.74
C ILE A 332 10.94 -6.91 43.68
N HIS A 333 10.92 -8.15 44.16
CA HIS A 333 12.04 -9.08 44.00
C HIS A 333 11.78 -9.93 42.77
N ALA A 334 12.66 -9.80 41.77
CA ALA A 334 12.45 -10.47 40.49
C ALA A 334 13.77 -10.97 39.89
N MET A 335 13.67 -12.06 39.11
CA MET A 335 14.78 -12.66 38.41
C MET A 335 14.69 -12.33 36.91
N PRO A 336 15.79 -11.89 36.27
CA PRO A 336 15.83 -11.72 34.82
C PRO A 336 15.41 -13.00 34.10
N HIS A 337 14.57 -12.86 33.07
CA HIS A 337 13.99 -14.00 32.36
C HIS A 337 14.19 -13.94 30.85
N ASP A 338 13.90 -12.81 30.22
CA ASP A 338 14.12 -12.61 28.79
C ASP A 338 14.49 -11.15 28.49
N TRP A 339 15.08 -10.93 27.33
CA TRP A 339 15.37 -9.61 26.81
C TRP A 339 14.51 -9.35 25.58
N SER A 340 13.66 -8.33 25.66
CA SER A 340 12.89 -7.88 24.50
C SER A 340 13.75 -6.94 23.67
N VAL A 341 14.31 -7.47 22.58
CA VAL A 341 15.08 -6.68 21.60
C VAL A 341 14.21 -5.58 20.98
N ALA A 342 12.91 -5.86 20.74
CA ALA A 342 11.97 -4.93 20.11
C ALA A 342 11.67 -3.70 20.98
N THR A 343 11.60 -3.86 22.30
CA THR A 343 11.32 -2.75 23.22
C THR A 343 12.55 -2.27 23.97
N ARG A 344 13.70 -2.95 23.81
CA ARG A 344 14.91 -2.82 24.64
C ARG A 344 14.60 -2.82 26.13
N ARG A 345 13.75 -3.78 26.55
CA ARG A 345 13.34 -3.93 27.95
C ARG A 345 13.71 -5.29 28.49
N LEU A 346 14.21 -5.27 29.72
CA LEU A 346 14.43 -6.47 30.50
C LEU A 346 13.08 -6.98 30.99
N ILE A 347 12.80 -8.25 30.68
CA ILE A 347 11.64 -8.97 31.20
C ILE A 347 12.11 -9.80 32.38
N CYS A 348 11.57 -9.50 33.56
CA CYS A 348 11.83 -10.22 34.80
C CYS A 348 10.60 -11.02 35.24
N ARG A 349 10.82 -12.08 36.02
CA ARG A 349 9.75 -12.83 36.71
C ARG A 349 9.83 -12.59 38.21
N GLU A 350 8.69 -12.30 38.84
CA GLU A 350 8.59 -12.22 40.30
C GLU A 350 8.95 -13.56 40.94
N LEU A 351 9.75 -13.50 42.02
CA LEU A 351 10.22 -14.66 42.77
C LEU A 351 9.21 -15.23 43.78
#